data_AF-T1BRI8-F1
#
_entry.id   AF-T1BRI8-F1
#
_cell.length_a   1.000
_cell.length_b   1.000
_cell.length_c   1.000
_cell.angle_alpha   90.00
_cell.angle_beta   90.00
_cell.angle_gamma   90.00
#
_symmetry.space_group_name_H-M   'P 1'
#
loop_
_entity.id
_entity.type
_entity.pdbx_description
1 polymer ?
#
loop_
_entity_poly.entity_id
_entity_poly.type
_entity_poly.pdbx_seq_one_letter_code
_entity_poly.pdbx_strand_id
1 'polypeptide(L)'
;WEVGMDAQQQALRDFTKYIWWKTPDEALQYERRLIAQVMNLGDWEDTRRLEITFGREELVDALKNAEAGWFAPHMWSFWHYRLDLAQSEDDIPMLPARRFQ
;
A
#
# COMPACT_ATOMS: atom_id res chain seq x y z
N TRP A 1 -3.40 16.44 -17.58
CA TRP A 1 -3.92 16.10 -16.25
C TRP A 1 -4.87 14.87 -16.29
N GLU A 2 -5.46 14.50 -17.44
CA GLU A 2 -6.26 13.24 -17.55
C GLU A 2 -5.42 11.95 -17.62
N VAL A 3 -4.30 11.94 -18.37
CA VAL A 3 -3.50 10.72 -18.61
C VAL A 3 -2.96 10.06 -17.32
N GLY A 4 -2.70 10.83 -16.27
CA GLY A 4 -2.21 10.30 -14.99
C GLY A 4 -3.29 9.57 -14.19
N MET A 5 -4.51 10.10 -14.16
CA MET A 5 -5.64 9.51 -13.44
C MET A 5 -6.07 8.19 -14.10
N ASP A 6 -6.05 8.11 -15.43
CA ASP A 6 -6.35 6.88 -16.16
C ASP A 6 -5.33 5.77 -15.86
N ALA A 7 -4.03 6.13 -15.76
CA ALA A 7 -2.97 5.18 -15.42
C ALA A 7 -3.10 4.66 -13.98
N GLN A 8 -3.43 5.54 -13.02
CA GLN A 8 -3.68 5.15 -11.63
C GLN A 8 -4.89 4.21 -11.51
N GLN A 9 -6.01 4.55 -12.17
CA GLN A 9 -7.21 3.71 -12.18
C GLN A 9 -6.94 2.34 -12.80
N GLN A 10 -6.20 2.28 -13.92
CA GLN A 10 -5.82 1.00 -14.52
C GLN A 10 -4.92 0.18 -13.60
N ALA A 11 -3.95 0.80 -12.93
CA ALA A 11 -3.10 0.11 -11.97
C ALA A 11 -3.92 -0.46 -10.80
N LEU A 12 -4.84 0.33 -10.21
CA LEU A 12 -5.73 -0.15 -9.16
C LEU A 12 -6.58 -1.35 -9.61
N ARG A 13 -7.10 -1.31 -10.84
CA ARG A 13 -7.84 -2.43 -11.43
C ARG A 13 -7.00 -3.70 -11.52
N ASP A 14 -5.73 -3.58 -11.92
CA ASP A 14 -4.85 -4.74 -12.02
C ASP A 14 -4.47 -5.29 -10.64
N PHE A 15 -4.40 -4.42 -9.63
CA PHE A 15 -4.10 -4.78 -8.25
C PHE A 15 -5.28 -5.41 -7.49
N THR A 16 -6.50 -5.41 -8.03
CA THR A 16 -7.65 -6.02 -7.33
C THR A 16 -7.45 -7.52 -7.06
N LYS A 17 -6.56 -8.18 -7.80
CA LYS A 17 -6.14 -9.57 -7.56
C LYS A 17 -5.61 -9.82 -6.15
N TYR A 18 -5.13 -8.79 -5.44
CA TYR A 18 -4.64 -8.89 -4.07
C TYR A 18 -5.73 -8.90 -3.00
N ILE A 19 -6.98 -8.55 -3.35
CA ILE A 19 -8.14 -8.62 -2.47
C ILE A 19 -9.10 -9.69 -3.01
N TRP A 20 -8.71 -10.96 -2.87
CA TRP A 20 -9.42 -12.09 -3.48
C TRP A 20 -10.80 -12.40 -2.90
N TRP A 21 -11.11 -11.89 -1.70
CA TRP A 21 -12.43 -12.06 -1.05
C TRP A 21 -13.44 -10.95 -1.42
N LYS A 22 -13.10 -10.04 -2.34
CA LYS A 22 -13.99 -9.02 -2.90
C LYS A 22 -14.02 -9.12 -4.42
N THR A 23 -15.07 -8.62 -5.04
CA THR A 23 -15.08 -8.38 -6.48
C THR A 23 -14.12 -7.23 -6.84
N PRO A 24 -13.61 -7.15 -8.08
CA PRO A 24 -12.78 -6.03 -8.51
C PRO A 24 -13.43 -4.66 -8.28
N ASP A 25 -14.72 -4.52 -8.56
CA ASP A 25 -15.45 -3.25 -8.40
C ASP A 25 -15.55 -2.83 -6.92
N GLU A 26 -15.82 -3.79 -6.03
CA GLU A 26 -15.80 -3.54 -4.59
C GLU A 26 -14.39 -3.22 -4.08
N ALA A 27 -13.36 -3.90 -4.59
CA ALA A 27 -11.98 -3.69 -4.18
C ALA A 27 -11.50 -2.28 -4.55
N LEU A 28 -11.92 -1.75 -5.70
CA LEU A 28 -11.63 -0.39 -6.14
C LEU A 28 -12.19 0.68 -5.18
N GLN A 29 -13.21 0.37 -4.38
CA GLN A 29 -13.69 1.29 -3.34
C GLN A 29 -12.70 1.44 -2.16
N TYR A 30 -11.65 0.61 -2.12
CA TYR A 30 -10.63 0.60 -1.06
C TYR A 30 -9.23 0.82 -1.65
N GLU A 31 -9.05 1.90 -2.41
CA GLU A 31 -7.80 2.23 -3.14
C GLU A 31 -6.57 2.17 -2.23
N ARG A 32 -6.62 2.80 -1.05
CA ARG A 32 -5.53 2.76 -0.07
C ARG A 32 -5.20 1.34 0.38
N ARG A 33 -6.22 0.51 0.58
CA ARG A 33 -6.03 -0.89 0.96
C ARG A 33 -5.38 -1.66 -0.18
N LEU A 34 -5.75 -1.40 -1.44
CA LEU A 34 -5.10 -2.01 -2.60
C LEU A 34 -3.61 -1.65 -2.65
N ILE A 35 -3.28 -0.37 -2.49
CA ILE A 35 -1.88 0.09 -2.41
C ILE A 35 -1.15 -0.67 -1.30
N ALA A 36 -1.71 -0.70 -0.08
CA ALA A 36 -1.10 -1.43 1.04
C ALA A 36 -0.95 -2.94 0.78
N GLN A 37 -1.90 -3.57 0.10
CA GLN A 37 -1.80 -4.99 -0.26
C GLN A 37 -0.68 -5.24 -1.25
N VAL A 38 -0.48 -4.38 -2.25
CA VAL A 38 0.65 -4.48 -3.18
C VAL A 38 1.96 -4.22 -2.45
N MET A 39 2.01 -3.25 -1.54
CA MET A 39 3.19 -3.04 -0.70
C MET A 39 3.53 -4.28 0.14
N ASN A 40 2.52 -5.01 0.64
CA ASN A 40 2.73 -6.14 1.52
C ASN A 40 2.96 -7.49 0.78
N LEU A 41 2.31 -7.69 -0.36
CA LEU A 41 2.25 -8.98 -1.07
C LEU A 41 2.71 -8.89 -2.54
N GLY A 42 2.98 -7.68 -3.04
CA GLY A 42 3.37 -7.42 -4.40
C GLY A 42 4.65 -8.15 -4.79
N ASP A 43 4.71 -8.61 -6.03
CA ASP A 43 5.97 -9.03 -6.61
C ASP A 43 6.80 -7.82 -7.07
N TRP A 44 7.96 -8.07 -7.65
CA TRP A 44 8.85 -7.00 -8.10
C TRP A 44 8.22 -6.12 -9.19
N GLU A 45 7.46 -6.69 -10.13
CA GLU A 45 6.85 -5.94 -11.23
C GLU A 45 5.72 -5.05 -10.71
N ASP A 46 4.85 -5.60 -9.87
CA ASP A 46 3.75 -4.86 -9.26
C ASP A 46 4.26 -3.77 -8.32
N THR A 47 5.30 -4.05 -7.52
CA THR A 47 5.94 -3.05 -6.65
C THR A 47 6.55 -1.90 -7.45
N ARG A 48 7.30 -2.22 -8.51
CA ARG A 48 7.91 -1.19 -9.37
C ARG A 48 6.84 -0.34 -10.05
N ARG A 49 5.76 -0.97 -10.53
CA ARG A 49 4.64 -0.27 -11.16
C ARG A 49 3.92 0.63 -10.16
N LEU A 50 3.71 0.15 -8.94
CA LEU A 50 3.11 0.91 -7.84
C LEU A 50 3.92 2.18 -7.56
N GLU A 51 5.24 2.07 -7.40
CA GLU A 51 6.11 3.22 -7.12
C GLU A 51 6.10 4.27 -8.23
N ILE A 52 6.11 3.84 -9.50
CA ILE A 52 6.06 4.75 -10.66
C ILE A 52 4.71 5.46 -10.75
N THR A 53 3.62 4.78 -10.41
CA THR A 53 2.25 5.26 -10.68
C THR A 53 1.71 6.15 -9.56
N PHE A 54 1.99 5.81 -8.30
CA PHE A 54 1.43 6.52 -7.13
C PHE A 54 2.43 7.47 -6.46
N GLY A 55 3.73 7.24 -6.66
CA GLY A 55 4.78 8.06 -6.06
C GLY A 55 4.84 7.92 -4.53
N ARG A 56 5.82 8.59 -3.93
CA ARG A 56 6.12 8.43 -2.49
C ARG A 56 4.97 8.86 -1.58
N GLU A 57 4.28 9.95 -1.89
CA GLU A 57 3.28 10.56 -0.99
C GLU A 57 2.10 9.61 -0.71
N GLU A 58 1.57 8.97 -1.75
CA GLU A 58 0.47 8.01 -1.64
C GLU A 58 0.90 6.73 -0.89
N LEU A 59 2.13 6.26 -1.09
CA LEU A 59 2.66 5.12 -0.34
C LEU A 59 2.83 5.43 1.15
N VAL A 60 3.27 6.66 1.46
CA VAL A 60 3.34 7.14 2.84
C VAL A 60 1.93 7.27 3.44
N ASP A 61 0.93 7.75 2.69
CA ASP A 61 -0.46 7.80 3.14
C ASP A 61 -1.01 6.40 3.46
N ALA A 62 -0.69 5.41 2.63
CA ALA A 62 -1.09 4.02 2.83
C ALA A 62 -0.47 3.41 4.10
N LEU A 63 0.79 3.71 4.42
CA LEU A 63 1.41 3.29 5.68
C LEU A 63 0.79 3.99 6.89
N LYS A 64 0.64 5.32 6.84
CA LYS A 64 0.14 6.12 7.96
C LYS A 64 -1.29 5.76 8.35
N ASN A 65 -2.11 5.44 7.36
CA ASN A 65 -3.52 5.08 7.55
C ASN A 65 -3.77 3.57 7.44
N ALA A 66 -2.73 2.75 7.57
CA ALA A 66 -2.87 1.30 7.55
C ALA A 66 -3.68 0.82 8.75
N GLU A 67 -4.62 -0.10 8.53
CA GLU A 67 -5.32 -0.76 9.63
C GLU A 67 -4.56 -2.01 10.09
N ALA A 68 -4.95 -2.50 11.27
CA ALA A 68 -4.37 -3.68 11.88
C ALA A 68 -4.49 -4.92 10.98
N GLY A 69 -3.36 -5.55 10.70
CA GLY A 69 -3.25 -6.73 9.84
C GLY A 69 -3.11 -6.43 8.35
N TRP A 70 -2.96 -5.17 7.93
CA TRP A 70 -2.65 -4.85 6.53
C TRP A 70 -1.21 -5.21 6.15
N PHE A 71 -0.27 -5.06 7.09
CA PHE A 71 1.15 -5.31 6.87
C PHE A 71 1.68 -6.43 7.77
N ALA A 72 2.56 -7.25 7.21
CA ALA A 72 3.46 -8.10 7.98
C ALA A 72 4.61 -7.26 8.57
N PRO A 73 5.18 -7.64 9.73
CA PRO A 73 6.23 -6.85 10.39
C PRO A 73 7.43 -6.53 9.51
N HIS A 74 7.91 -7.49 8.71
CA HIS A 74 9.07 -7.30 7.86
C HIS A 74 8.80 -6.30 6.71
N MET A 75 7.60 -6.34 6.11
CA MET A 75 7.22 -5.38 5.07
C MET A 75 6.99 -3.99 5.65
N TRP A 76 6.43 -3.91 6.86
CA TRP A 76 6.28 -2.64 7.58
C TRP A 76 7.63 -1.94 7.75
N SER A 77 8.63 -2.63 8.31
CA SER A 77 9.97 -2.07 8.47
C SER A 77 10.62 -1.73 7.12
N PHE A 78 10.53 -2.64 6.14
CA PHE A 78 11.10 -2.43 4.81
C PHE A 78 10.59 -1.15 4.16
N TRP A 79 9.28 -0.90 4.17
CA TRP A 79 8.72 0.30 3.54
C TRP A 79 9.01 1.58 4.31
N HIS A 80 9.15 1.52 5.64
CA HIS A 80 9.61 2.67 6.43
C HIS A 80 11.05 3.07 6.05
N TYR A 81 11.95 2.10 5.86
CA TYR A 81 13.30 2.38 5.36
C TYR A 81 13.29 2.84 3.90
N ARG A 82 12.59 2.12 3.02
CA ARG A 82 12.58 2.39 1.57
C ARG A 82 12.03 3.78 1.23
N LEU A 83 11.05 4.24 1.99
CA LEU A 83 10.46 5.57 1.81
C LEU A 83 11.18 6.63 2.64
N ASP A 84 12.34 6.35 3.23
CA ASP A 84 13.11 7.33 4.02
C ASP A 84 12.29 7.94 5.17
N LEU A 85 11.45 7.10 5.82
CA LEU A 85 10.66 7.46 7.00
C LEU A 85 11.35 7.07 8.32
N ALA A 86 12.31 6.15 8.25
CA ALA A 86 13.09 5.65 9.37
C ALA A 86 14.56 5.55 8.96
N GLN A 87 15.48 5.96 9.84
CA GLN A 87 16.93 5.79 9.65
C GLN A 87 17.49 4.68 10.56
N SER A 88 16.72 4.30 11.58
CA SER A 88 17.03 3.27 12.56
C SER A 88 15.76 2.51 12.97
N GLU A 89 15.93 1.39 13.68
CA GLU A 89 14.79 0.58 14.13
C GLU A 89 13.89 1.33 15.13
N ASP A 90 14.48 2.19 15.95
CA ASP A 90 13.76 3.03 16.93
C ASP A 90 12.81 4.06 16.27
N ASP A 91 13.06 4.42 15.01
CA ASP A 91 12.20 5.34 14.25
C ASP A 91 10.95 4.64 13.69
N ILE A 92 10.93 3.30 13.63
CA ILE A 92 9.84 2.55 13.04
C ILE A 92 8.67 2.51 14.03
N PRO A 93 7.50 3.07 13.67
CA PRO A 93 6.34 3.01 14.54
C PRO A 93 5.89 1.56 14.76
N MET A 94 5.29 1.29 15.91
CA MET A 94 4.65 0.00 16.15
C MET A 94 3.56 -0.26 15.09
N LEU A 95 3.41 -1.52 14.71
CA LEU A 95 2.33 -1.94 13.80
C LEU A 95 0.96 -1.48 14.33
N PRO A 96 0.03 -1.08 13.43
CA PRO A 96 -1.34 -0.78 13.82
C PRO A 96 -1.98 -1.95 14.57
N ALA A 97 -2.48 -1.69 15.77
CA ALA A 97 -3.21 -2.66 16.57
C ALA A 97 -4.72 -2.38 16.49
N ARG A 98 -5.54 -3.44 16.54
CA ARG A 98 -7.00 -3.28 16.61
C ARG A 98 -7.34 -2.58 17.91
N ARG A 99 -8.02 -1.44 17.82
CA ARG A 99 -8.62 -0.77 18.97
C ARG A 99 -10.05 -1.26 19.11
N PHE A 100 -10.31 -2.07 20.13
CA PHE A 100 -11.68 -2.36 20.54
C PHE A 100 -12.14 -1.17 21.39
N GLN A 101 -13.14 -0.43 20.91
CA GLN A 101 -13.90 0.53 21.72
C GLN A 101 -15.20 -0.12 22.17
#